data_AF-A0A286RDE5-F1
#
_entry.id   AF-A0A286RDE5-F1
#
_cell.length_a   1.000
_cell.length_b   1.000
_cell.length_c   1.000
_cell.angle_alpha   90.00
_cell.angle_beta   90.00
_cell.angle_gamma   90.00
#
_symmetry.space_group_name_H-M   'P 1'
#
loop_
_entity.id
_entity.type
_entity.pdbx_description
1 polymer ?
#
loop_
_entity_poly.entity_id
_entity_poly.type
_entity_poly.pdbx_seq_one_letter_code
_entity_poly.pdbx_strand_id
1 'polypeptide(L)' 'MKIERYTVLSSPHVDKKARQQFEIRTHKRLIDILEATPNTIEQLNKLTAPAGVDIKIKVISRTRK' A
#
# COMPACT_ATOMS: atom_id res chain seq x y z
N MET A 1 -2.04 -2.89 8.33
CA MET A 1 -1.84 -1.43 8.21
C MET A 1 -0.56 -1.08 8.95
N LYS A 2 0.35 -0.30 8.36
CA LYS A 2 1.61 0.12 9.00
C LYS A 2 1.54 1.63 9.24
N ILE A 3 1.98 2.07 10.41
CA ILE A 3 2.05 3.48 10.79
C ILE A 3 3.51 3.77 11.14
N GLU A 4 4.13 4.67 10.40
CA GLU A 4 5.47 5.17 10.68
C GLU A 4 5.35 6.60 11.20
N ARG A 5 5.87 6.87 12.40
CA ARG A 5 5.73 8.16 13.08
C ARG A 5 7.08 8.84 13.14
N TYR A 6 7.13 10.11 12.74
CA TYR A 6 8.32 10.93 12.73
C TYR A 6 8.06 12.18 13.56
N THR A 7 8.95 12.46 14.50
CA THR A 7 8.85 13.66 15.35
C THR A 7 10.05 14.54 15.08
N VAL A 8 9.79 15.74 14.57
CA VAL A 8 10.85 16.69 14.19
C VAL A 8 10.71 17.93 15.07
N LEU A 9 11.83 18.56 15.43
CA LEU A 9 11.81 19.87 16.07
C LEU A 9 11.31 20.92 15.07
N SER A 10 10.46 21.83 15.52
CA SER A 10 9.97 22.91 14.64
C SER A 10 11.08 23.93 14.31
N SER A 11 12.08 24.07 15.17
CA SER A 11 13.22 24.96 14.98
C SER A 11 14.51 24.16 14.74
N PRO A 12 15.42 24.64 13.87
CA PRO A 12 16.74 24.03 13.70
C PRO A 12 17.66 24.23 14.91
N HIS A 13 17.39 25.19 15.82
CA HIS A 13 18.23 25.45 16.99
C HIS A 13 17.41 25.77 18.26
N VAL A 14 17.85 25.19 19.38
CA VAL A 14 17.46 25.45 20.80
C VAL A 14 16.02 25.12 21.21
N ASP A 15 15.01 25.27 20.36
CA ASP A 15 13.62 25.11 20.81
C ASP A 15 13.15 23.63 20.84
N LYS A 16 13.42 22.96 21.97
CA LYS A 16 13.14 21.53 22.18
C LYS A 16 11.68 21.22 22.58
N LYS A 17 10.91 22.24 22.97
CA LYS A 17 9.50 22.11 23.38
C LYS A 17 8.55 22.16 22.19
N ALA A 18 8.90 22.90 21.14
CA ALA A 18 8.17 22.90 19.88
C ALA A 18 8.51 21.65 19.06
N ARG A 19 7.56 20.71 18.94
CA ARG A 19 7.69 19.49 18.14
C ARG A 19 6.55 19.37 17.14
N GLN A 20 6.89 19.00 15.91
CA GLN A 20 5.93 18.59 14.89
C GLN A 20 5.87 17.07 14.81
N GLN A 21 4.65 16.56 14.69
CA GLN A 21 4.34 15.13 14.63
C GLN A 21 3.86 14.81 13.23
N PHE A 22 4.61 13.99 12.51
CA PHE A 22 4.24 13.52 11.19
C PHE A 22 4.02 12.01 11.23
N GLU A 23 3.15 11.51 10.36
CA GLU A 23 2.97 10.08 10.17
C GLU A 23 2.83 9.73 8.69
N ILE A 24 3.39 8.58 8.31
CA ILE A 24 3.13 7.93 7.03
C ILE A 24 2.30 6.69 7.35
N ARG A 25 1.10 6.63 6.77
CA ARG A 25 0.17 5.50 6.93
C ARG A 25 0.10 4.68 5.65
N THR A 26 0.51 3.42 5.74
CA THR A 26 0.39 2.46 4.62
C THR A 26 -0.78 1.52 4.87
N HIS A 27 -1.81 1.65 4.02
CA HIS A 27 -2.98 0.77 4.00
C HIS A 27 -2.75 -0.37 3.01
N LYS A 28 -2.75 -1.61 3.48
CA LYS A 28 -2.68 -2.81 2.64
C LYS A 28 -4.07 -3.43 2.58
N ARG A 29 -4.59 -3.66 1.37
CA ARG A 29 -5.84 -4.38 1.12
C ARG A 29 -5.50 -5.67 0.37
N LEU A 30 -6.17 -6.76 0.73
CA LEU A 30 -6.06 -8.05 0.05
C LEU A 30 -7.42 -8.39 -0.54
N ILE A 31 -7.43 -8.70 -1.83
CA ILE A 31 -8.61 -9.17 -2.56
C ILE A 31 -8.23 -10.56 -3.09
N ASP A 32 -9.04 -11.56 -2.75
CA ASP A 32 -8.86 -12.93 -3.23
C ASP A 32 -9.97 -13.26 -4.22
N ILE A 33 -9.61 -13.87 -5.35
CA ILE A 33 -10.54 -14.23 -6.43
C ILE A 33 -10.51 -15.74 -6.58
N LEU A 34 -11.60 -16.40 -6.20
CA LEU A 34 -11.71 -17.86 -6.14
C LEU A 34 -11.73 -18.50 -7.54
N GLU A 35 -12.39 -17.87 -8.50
CA GLU A 35 -12.50 -18.34 -9.88
C GLU A 35 -12.04 -17.25 -10.84
N ALA A 36 -10.77 -17.32 -11.23
CA ALA A 36 -10.22 -16.40 -12.21
C ALA A 36 -10.49 -16.95 -13.63
N THR A 37 -11.45 -16.36 -14.34
CA THR A 37 -11.58 -16.59 -15.79
C THR A 37 -10.46 -15.84 -16.54
N PRO A 38 -9.99 -16.33 -17.71
CA PRO A 38 -8.94 -15.68 -18.46
C PRO A 38 -9.28 -14.22 -18.83
N ASN A 39 -10.56 -13.93 -19.11
CA ASN A 39 -11.04 -12.57 -19.39
C ASN A 39 -10.87 -11.64 -18.17
N THR A 40 -11.12 -12.14 -16.95
CA THR A 40 -10.97 -11.34 -15.73
C THR A 40 -9.51 -10.99 -15.45
N ILE A 41 -8.56 -11.86 -15.80
CA ILE A 41 -7.12 -11.59 -15.63
C ILE A 41 -6.67 -10.44 -16.54
N GLU A 42 -7.13 -10.44 -17.80
CA GLU A 42 -6.83 -9.37 -18.75
C GLU A 42 -7.41 -8.02 -18.29
N GLN A 43 -8.63 -8.03 -17.75
CA GLN A 43 -9.29 -6.84 -17.21
C GLN A 43 -8.56 -6.27 -15.99
N LEU A 44 -8.05 -7.13 -15.09
CA LEU A 44 -7.29 -6.69 -13.91
C LEU A 44 -5.94 -6.07 -14.29
N ASN A 45 -5.27 -6.58 -15.32
CA ASN A 45 -4.02 -6.01 -15.82
C ASN A 45 -4.22 -4.67 -16.53
N LYS A 46 -5.39 -4.47 -17.15
CA LYS A 46 -5.74 -3.21 -17.83
C LYS A 46 -6.22 -2.12 -16.86
N LEU A 47 -6.48 -2.46 -15.60
CA LEU A 47 -6.97 -1.50 -14.61
C LEU A 47 -5.89 -0.45 -14.30
N THR A 48 -6.18 0.82 -14.56
CA THR A 48 -5.31 1.92 -14.18
C THR A 48 -5.54 2.28 -12.72
N ALA A 49 -4.54 2.05 -11.87
CA ALA A 49 -4.59 2.48 -10.48
C ALA A 49 -4.44 4.01 -10.39
N PRO A 50 -5.11 4.68 -9.43
CA PRO A 50 -4.86 6.08 -9.16
C PRO A 50 -3.43 6.28 -8.63
N ALA A 51 -2.85 7.46 -8.87
CA ALA A 51 -1.51 7.80 -8.40
C ALA A 51 -1.38 7.59 -6.88
N GLY A 52 -0.33 6.90 -6.45
CA GLY A 52 -0.07 6.58 -5.04
C GLY A 52 -0.61 5.22 -4.56
N VAL A 53 -1.21 4.41 -5.44
CA VAL A 53 -1.61 3.03 -5.12
C VAL A 53 -0.75 2.03 -5.90
N ASP A 54 -0.02 1.19 -5.17
CA ASP A 54 0.72 0.05 -5.74
C ASP A 54 -0.16 -1.21 -5.71
N ILE A 55 -0.35 -1.85 -6.86
CA ILE A 55 -1.12 -3.09 -7.01
C ILE A 55 -0.16 -4.23 -7.35
N LYS A 56 -0.18 -5.29 -6.54
CA LYS A 56 0.57 -6.53 -6.81
C LYS A 56 -0.40 -7.68 -7.06
N ILE A 57 -0.33 -8.26 -8.25
CA ILE A 57 -1.16 -9.41 -8.66
C ILE A 57 -0.29 -10.68 -8.56
N LYS A 58 -0.78 -11.70 -7.85
CA LYS A 58 -0.14 -13.02 -7.77
C LYS A 58 -1.14 -14.09 -8.19
N VAL A 59 -0.85 -14.81 -9.28
CA VAL A 59 -1.66 -15.95 -9.71
C VAL A 59 -1.18 -17.19 -8.96
N ILE A 60 -2.09 -17.86 -8.24
CA ILE A 60 -1.81 -19.11 -7.52
C ILE A 60 -2.41 -20.25 -8.34
N SER A 61 -1.60 -20.94 -9.15
CA SER A 61 -2.01 -22.17 -9.81
C SER A 61 -1.96 -23.33 -8.81
N ARG A 62 -3.13 -23.87 -8.46
CA ARG A 62 -3.23 -25.14 -7.71
C ARG A 62 -3.07 -26.30 -8.69
N THR A 63 -1.84 -26.59 -9.10
CA THR A 63 -1.55 -27.85 -9.78
C THR A 63 -1.59 -28.96 -8.74
N ARG A 64 -2.66 -29.75 -8.73
CA ARG A 64 -2.67 -31.02 -7.99
C ARG A 64 -1.70 -31.96 -8.71
N LYS A 65 -0.68 -32.43 -8.01
CA LYS A 65 0.03 -33.65 -8.39
C LYS A 65 -0.93 -34.84 -8.29
#